data_AF-A0A444W877-F1
#
_entry.id   AF-A0A444W877-F1
#
_cell.length_a   1.000
_cell.length_b   1.000
_cell.length_c   1.000
_cell.angle_alpha   90.00
_cell.angle_beta   90.00
_cell.angle_gamma   90.00
#
_symmetry.space_group_name_H-M   'P 1'
#
loop_
_entity.id
_entity.type
_entity.pdbx_description
1 polymer ?
#
loop_
_entity_poly.entity_id
_entity_poly.type
_entity_poly.pdbx_seq_one_letter_code
_entity_poly.pdbx_strand_id
1 'polypeptide(L)' 'MSHIFLYFDPGTGALIVQLLVAVGASIALFYKRITTKIKSVFGKKQEQDLMGDIDIEDKSDADTK' A
#
# COMPACT_ATOMS: atom_id res chain seq x y z
N MET A 1 -16.77 15.63 -38.75
CA MET A 1 -16.30 14.62 -37.77
C MET A 1 -14.95 15.08 -37.24
N SER A 2 -14.89 15.58 -36.02
CA SER A 2 -13.65 16.07 -35.41
C SER A 2 -12.94 14.93 -34.69
N HIS A 3 -11.92 14.36 -35.34
CA HIS A 3 -10.96 13.50 -34.67
C HIS A 3 -9.98 14.40 -33.92
N ILE A 4 -10.08 14.45 -32.59
CA ILE A 4 -9.01 15.02 -31.76
C ILE A 4 -7.87 13.99 -31.77
N PHE A 5 -6.91 14.21 -32.66
CA PHE A 5 -5.59 13.63 -32.53
C PHE A 5 -4.93 14.35 -31.35
N LEU A 6 -4.72 13.65 -30.23
CA LEU A 6 -3.77 14.10 -29.23
C LEU A 6 -2.39 14.09 -29.91
N TYR A 7 -1.99 15.25 -30.42
CA TYR A 7 -0.67 15.44 -31.01
C TYR A 7 0.36 15.41 -29.87
N PHE A 8 1.10 14.30 -29.78
CA PHE A 8 2.20 14.17 -28.84
C PHE A 8 3.47 14.67 -29.51
N ASP A 9 3.73 15.96 -29.35
CA ASP A 9 5.04 16.52 -29.67
C ASP A 9 6.11 15.81 -28.81
N PRO A 10 7.36 15.64 -29.29
CA PRO A 10 8.43 15.03 -28.51
C PRO A 10 8.56 15.60 -27.10
N GLY A 11 8.31 16.91 -26.92
CA GLY A 11 8.30 17.54 -25.60
C GLY A 11 7.13 17.11 -24.72
N THR A 12 5.90 17.12 -25.24
CA THR A 12 4.71 16.73 -24.47
C THR A 12 4.69 15.22 -24.16
N GLY A 13 5.18 14.39 -25.07
CA GLY A 13 5.34 12.96 -24.84
C GLY A 13 6.30 12.67 -23.68
N ALA A 14 7.42 13.40 -23.60
CA ALA A 14 8.38 13.25 -22.51
C ALA A 14 7.77 13.57 -21.13
N LEU A 15 6.93 14.61 -21.03
CA LEU A 15 6.26 14.96 -19.77
C LEU A 15 5.29 13.88 -19.30
N ILE A 16 4.58 13.23 -20.22
CA ILE A 16 3.66 12.13 -19.89
C ILE A 16 4.44 10.92 -19.40
N VAL A 17 5.52 10.55 -20.09
CA VAL A 17 6.39 9.45 -19.68
C VAL A 17 6.99 9.74 -18.30
N GLN A 18 7.49 10.95 -18.08
CA GLN A 18 8.05 11.36 -16.80
C GLN A 18 7.00 11.33 -15.68
N LEU A 19 5.77 11.77 -15.96
CA LEU A 19 4.67 11.70 -15.00
C LEU A 19 4.35 10.24 -14.63
N LEU A 20 4.26 9.35 -15.61
CA LEU A 20 4.01 7.93 -15.38
C LEU A 20 5.13 7.27 -14.57
N VAL A 21 6.39 7.59 -14.89
CA VAL A 21 7.56 7.10 -14.14
C VAL A 21 7.56 7.63 -12.71
N ALA A 22 7.27 8.92 -12.51
CA ALA A 22 7.23 9.53 -11.18
C ALA A 22 6.10 8.95 -10.32
N VAL A 23 4.91 8.74 -10.90
CA VAL A 23 3.78 8.09 -10.21
C VAL A 23 4.14 6.64 -9.86
N GLY A 24 4.69 5.88 -10.80
CA GLY A 24 5.12 4.50 -10.57
C GLY A 24 6.20 4.39 -9.48
N ALA A 25 7.23 5.23 -9.55
CA ALA A 25 8.29 5.28 -8.54
C ALA A 25 7.76 5.69 -7.17
N SER A 26 6.82 6.66 -7.11
CA SER A 26 6.20 7.10 -5.86
C SER A 26 5.40 5.96 -5.21
N ILE A 27 4.61 5.24 -5.99
CA ILE A 27 3.85 4.09 -5.48
C ILE A 27 4.82 3.00 -5.03
N ALA A 28 5.84 2.65 -5.83
CA ALA A 28 6.80 1.61 -5.49
C ALA A 28 7.59 1.94 -4.21
N LEU A 29 8.10 3.17 -4.09
CA LEU A 29 8.93 3.60 -2.96
C LEU A 29 8.11 3.74 -1.66
N PHE A 30 6.85 4.14 -1.77
CA PHE A 30 6.02 4.44 -0.61
C PHE A 30 4.86 3.47 -0.38
N TYR A 31 4.75 2.36 -1.11
CA TYR A 31 3.62 1.42 -1.03
C TYR A 31 3.28 1.00 0.41
N LYS A 32 4.29 0.62 1.19
CA LYS A 32 4.10 0.23 2.62
C LYS A 32 3.64 1.40 3.46
N ARG A 33 4.24 2.58 3.30
CA ARG A 33 3.85 3.79 4.05
C ARG A 33 2.43 4.23 3.69
N ILE A 34 2.07 4.21 2.41
CA ILE A 34 0.75 4.56 1.89
C ILE A 34 -0.28 3.60 2.48
N THR A 35 -0.06 2.29 2.42
CA THR A 35 -1.01 1.30 2.96
C THR A 35 -1.20 1.46 4.48
N THR A 36 -0.12 1.66 5.24
CA THR A 36 -0.22 1.88 6.70
C THR A 36 -0.90 3.21 7.03
N LYS A 37 -0.62 4.29 6.29
CA LYS A 37 -1.29 5.59 6.48
C LYS A 37 -2.75 5.54 6.06
N ILE A 38 -3.09 4.90 4.94
CA ILE A 38 -4.48 4.69 4.51
C ILE A 38 -5.22 3.84 5.55
N LYS A 39 -4.65 2.72 6.02
CA LYS A 39 -5.26 1.93 7.11
C LYS A 39 -5.47 2.76 8.38
N SER A 40 -4.51 3.61 8.73
CA SER A 40 -4.56 4.48 9.91
C SER A 40 -5.55 5.64 9.79
N VAL A 41 -5.71 6.24 8.61
CA VAL A 41 -6.61 7.38 8.36
C VAL A 41 -8.02 6.91 8.04
N PHE A 42 -8.17 5.77 7.36
CA PHE A 42 -9.46 5.15 7.02
C PHE A 42 -10.06 4.34 8.18
N GLY A 43 -9.53 4.47 9.39
CA GLY A 43 -10.27 4.18 10.62
C GLY A 43 -10.38 2.71 11.02
N LYS A 44 -9.71 1.76 10.38
CA LYS A 44 -9.54 0.44 11.01
C LYS A 44 -8.35 0.49 11.95
N LYS A 45 -8.64 0.78 13.22
CA LYS A 45 -7.92 0.15 14.33
C LYS A 45 -7.87 -1.35 14.00
N GLN A 46 -6.74 -1.85 13.51
CA GLN A 46 -6.53 -3.29 13.47
C GLN A 46 -6.34 -3.73 14.92
N GLU A 47 -7.47 -3.93 15.61
CA GLU A 47 -7.55 -4.82 16.77
C GLU A 47 -7.07 -6.25 16.40
N GLN A 48 -7.01 -6.54 15.09
CA GLN A 48 -6.52 -7.79 14.52
C GLN A 48 -4.98 -7.94 14.55
N ASP A 49 -4.20 -6.86 14.68
CA ASP A 49 -2.74 -6.93 14.92
C ASP A 49 -2.40 -6.85 16.43
N LEU A 50 -3.40 -6.62 17.29
CA LEU A 50 -3.27 -6.74 18.77
C LEU A 50 -3.66 -8.15 19.27
N MET A 51 -4.22 -9.00 18.39
CA MET A 51 -4.56 -10.41 18.65
C MET A 51 -3.76 -11.38 17.77
N GLY A 52 -2.67 -10.91 17.14
CA GLY A 52 -1.90 -11.65 16.14
C GLY A 52 -0.60 -12.28 16.64
N ASP A 53 -0.33 -12.27 17.95
CA ASP A 53 0.80 -12.98 18.56
C ASP A 53 0.55 -13.15 20.08
N ILE A 54 -0.46 -13.93 20.42
CA ILE A 54 -0.48 -14.62 21.71
C ILE A 54 -0.31 -16.08 21.37
N ASP A 55 0.95 -16.48 21.22
CA ASP A 55 1.37 -17.87 21.39
C ASP A 55 1.13 -18.21 22.87
N ILE A 56 -0.13 -18.47 23.23
CA ILE A 56 -0.42 -19.21 24.45
C ILE A 56 -0.08 -20.65 24.09
N GLU A 57 1.22 -20.97 24.22
CA GLU A 57 1.68 -22.31 24.53
C GLU A 57 0.84 -22.76 25.72
N ASP A 58 -0.20 -23.55 25.42
CA ASP A 58 -1.10 -24.14 26.37
C ASP A 58 -0.24 -24.97 27.33
N LYS A 59 0.10 -24.36 28.47
CA LYS A 59 0.79 -25.03 29.54
C LYS A 59 -0.24 -25.93 30.22
N SER A 60 -0.55 -27.04 29.56
CA SER A 60 -1.41 -28.09 30.07
C SER A 60 -0.77 -28.66 31.34
N ASP A 61 -1.37 -28.24 32.44
CA ASP A 61 -1.76 -29.07 33.58
C ASP A 61 -0.69 -29.88 34.33
N ALA A 62 -0.47 -29.40 35.55
CA ALA A 62 -0.62 -30.17 36.78
C ALA A 62 0.25 -31.42 36.96
N ASP A 63 1.37 -31.18 37.65
CA ASP A 63 1.92 -32.10 38.65
C ASP A 63 0.80 -32.55 39.61
N THR A 64 0.29 -33.76 39.41
CA THR A 64 -0.42 -34.55 40.43
C THR A 64 0.47 -35.74 40.74
N LYS A 65 1.11 -35.71 41.90
CA LYS A 65 1.76 -36.85 42.52
C LYS A 65 1.30 -37.00 43.96
#